data_AF-A0A7L4QZ46-F1
#
_entry.id   AF-A0A7L4QZ46-F1
#
_cell.length_a   1.000
_cell.length_b   1.000
_cell.length_c   1.000
_cell.angle_alpha   90.00
_cell.angle_beta   90.00
_cell.angle_gamma   90.00
#
_symmetry.space_group_name_H-M   'P 1'
#
loop_
_entity.id
_entity.type
_entity.pdbx_description
1 polymer ?
#
loop_
_entity_poly.entity_id
_entity_poly.type
_entity_poly.pdbx_seq_one_letter_code
_entity_poly.pdbx_strand_id
1 'polypeptide(L)'
;AYPRAVNAEGNLKAREIMYEVFKESDSKWRGIGIIENSGLELKKEFEQFDAVNVHADIYDKPSHEKRAFDIDNHENDLYEGCICAKILTARAEPSQCPLFGRRCSPEDPVGPCMVSLEGTCYNWYKYKHNKGI
;
A
#
# COMPACT_ATOMS: atom_id res chain seq x y z
N ALA A 1 2.50 12.06 -22.20
CA ALA A 1 3.93 12.29 -21.91
C ALA A 1 4.09 13.62 -21.16
N TYR A 2 5.11 13.76 -20.29
CA TYR A 2 5.27 14.91 -19.37
C TYR A 2 6.67 15.58 -19.44
N PRO A 3 7.15 16.01 -20.63
CA PRO A 3 8.54 16.41 -20.85
C PRO A 3 8.96 17.72 -20.15
N ARG A 4 8.00 18.57 -19.76
CA ARG A 4 8.29 19.82 -19.06
C ARG A 4 8.88 19.65 -17.65
N ALA A 5 8.76 18.46 -17.09
CA ALA A 5 9.19 18.15 -15.73
C ALA A 5 9.99 16.85 -15.60
N VAL A 6 10.05 16.04 -16.68
CA VAL A 6 10.71 14.74 -16.67
C VAL A 6 11.68 14.68 -17.85
N ASN A 7 12.97 14.62 -17.53
CA ASN A 7 14.03 14.36 -18.49
C ASN A 7 14.19 12.86 -18.74
N ALA A 8 14.82 12.48 -19.85
CA ALA A 8 15.01 11.08 -20.22
C ALA A 8 15.86 10.30 -19.21
N GLU A 9 16.85 10.96 -18.61
CA GLU A 9 17.74 10.42 -17.57
C GLU A 9 17.11 10.39 -16.17
N GLY A 10 15.97 11.06 -15.98
CA GLY A 10 15.34 11.28 -14.67
C GLY A 10 16.14 12.23 -13.78
N ASN A 11 16.00 12.08 -12.46
CA ASN A 11 16.80 12.84 -11.49
C ASN A 11 17.99 11.97 -11.03
N LEU A 12 19.16 12.20 -11.64
CA LEU A 12 20.38 11.43 -11.35
C LEU A 12 20.77 11.52 -9.87
N LYS A 13 20.74 12.72 -9.28
CA LYS A 13 21.15 12.93 -7.88
C LYS A 13 20.24 12.20 -6.89
N ALA A 14 18.94 12.22 -7.13
CA ALA A 14 17.98 11.50 -6.29
C ALA A 14 18.18 9.98 -6.38
N ARG A 15 18.44 9.45 -7.59
CA ARG A 15 18.74 8.03 -7.78
C ARG A 15 20.03 7.61 -7.10
N GLU A 16 21.09 8.41 -7.21
CA GLU A 16 22.36 8.16 -6.51
C GLU A 16 22.15 8.03 -5.00
N ILE A 17 21.46 9.00 -4.36
CA ILE A 17 21.21 8.97 -2.91
C ILE A 17 20.32 7.78 -2.53
N MET A 18 19.26 7.51 -3.29
CA MET A 18 18.37 6.38 -3.03
C MET A 18 19.14 5.06 -3.06
N TYR A 19 19.98 4.83 -4.08
CA TYR A 19 20.77 3.60 -4.20
C TYR A 19 22.06 3.61 -3.37
N GLU A 20 22.47 4.73 -2.80
CA GLU A 20 23.49 4.78 -1.76
C GLU A 20 22.96 4.13 -0.48
N VAL A 21 21.75 4.51 -0.07
CA VAL A 21 21.13 4.14 1.21
C VAL A 21 20.35 2.82 1.16
N PHE A 22 19.66 2.55 0.05
CA PHE A 22 18.75 1.41 -0.08
C PHE A 22 19.24 0.38 -1.10
N LYS A 23 18.77 -0.86 -0.94
CA LYS A 23 18.86 -1.96 -1.91
C LYS A 23 17.46 -2.44 -2.29
N GLU A 24 17.31 -2.99 -3.49
CA GLU A 24 16.05 -3.61 -3.94
C GLU A 24 15.77 -4.88 -3.14
N SER A 25 14.49 -5.13 -2.86
CA SER A 25 14.03 -6.36 -2.22
C SER A 25 12.64 -6.76 -2.70
N ASP A 26 12.28 -8.01 -2.46
CA ASP A 26 10.92 -8.48 -2.63
C ASP A 26 10.03 -7.82 -1.56
N SER A 27 8.85 -7.37 -1.96
CA SER A 27 7.98 -6.65 -1.03
C SER A 27 6.54 -7.10 -1.13
N LYS A 28 5.86 -7.12 0.02
CA LYS A 28 4.45 -7.43 0.11
C LYS A 28 3.61 -6.19 -0.21
N TRP A 29 2.88 -6.26 -1.30
CA TRP A 29 1.88 -5.26 -1.66
C TRP A 29 0.53 -5.70 -1.12
N ARG A 30 -0.04 -4.95 -0.17
CA ARG A 30 -1.25 -5.31 0.56
C ARG A 30 -2.39 -5.72 -0.38
N GLY A 31 -2.87 -6.96 -0.22
CA GLY A 31 -3.96 -7.54 -1.01
C GLY A 31 -3.58 -7.99 -2.43
N ILE A 32 -2.34 -7.74 -2.87
CA ILE A 32 -1.82 -8.18 -4.18
C ILE A 32 -0.87 -9.38 -3.99
N GLY A 33 -0.08 -9.38 -2.92
CA GLY A 33 0.89 -10.43 -2.61
C GLY A 33 2.32 -9.90 -2.63
N ILE A 34 3.29 -10.81 -2.64
CA ILE A 34 4.71 -10.46 -2.78
C ILE A 34 5.01 -10.19 -4.26
N ILE A 35 5.68 -9.08 -4.53
CA ILE A 35 6.19 -8.73 -5.86
C ILE A 35 7.71 -8.65 -5.78
N GLU A 36 8.37 -9.40 -6.66
CA GLU A 36 9.83 -9.47 -6.72
C GLU A 36 10.46 -8.10 -7.01
N ASN A 37 11.56 -7.77 -6.33
CA ASN A 37 12.33 -6.53 -6.52
C ASN A 37 11.49 -5.24 -6.57
N SER A 38 10.41 -5.18 -5.77
CA SER A 38 9.45 -4.07 -5.77
C SER A 38 9.56 -3.16 -4.55
N GLY A 39 10.34 -3.55 -3.55
CA GLY A 39 10.61 -2.79 -2.34
C GLY A 39 12.01 -2.23 -2.28
N LEU A 40 12.23 -1.42 -1.24
CA LEU A 40 13.54 -0.90 -0.87
C LEU A 40 13.77 -1.18 0.61
N GLU A 41 14.92 -1.77 0.91
CA GLU A 41 15.41 -2.03 2.26
C GLU A 41 16.66 -1.19 2.53
N LEU A 42 16.85 -0.77 3.78
CA LEU A 42 18.09 -0.12 4.19
C LEU A 42 19.25 -1.11 3.98
N LYS A 43 20.35 -0.61 3.42
CA LYS A 43 21.57 -1.41 3.38
C LYS A 43 22.15 -1.58 4.78
N LYS A 44 23.01 -2.59 4.93
CA LYS A 44 23.61 -2.98 6.21
C LYS A 44 24.33 -1.82 6.90
N GLU A 45 25.01 -0.97 6.14
CA GLU A 45 25.72 0.22 6.64
C GLU A 45 24.78 1.23 7.32
N PHE A 46 23.47 1.15 7.03
CA PHE A 46 22.42 2.00 7.57
C PHE A 46 21.47 1.25 8.52
N GLU A 47 21.79 0.02 8.94
CA GLU A 47 20.90 -0.83 9.77
C GLU A 47 20.56 -0.19 11.13
N GLN A 48 21.44 0.66 11.64
CA GLN A 48 21.23 1.46 12.86
C GLN A 48 20.06 2.46 12.75
N PHE A 49 19.54 2.71 11.55
CA PHE A 49 18.36 3.53 11.30
C PHE A 49 17.10 2.70 10.98
N ASP A 50 17.24 1.37 10.86
CA ASP A 50 16.12 0.48 10.61
C ASP A 50 15.42 0.13 11.92
N ALA A 51 14.19 0.62 12.09
CA ALA A 51 13.41 0.37 13.30
C ALA A 51 13.16 -1.13 13.55
N VAL A 52 13.06 -1.95 12.49
CA VAL A 52 12.88 -3.41 12.63
C VAL A 52 14.11 -4.03 13.29
N ASN A 53 15.31 -3.59 12.88
CA ASN A 53 16.56 -4.08 13.46
C ASN A 53 16.84 -3.49 14.85
N VAL A 54 16.66 -2.17 15.02
CA VAL A 54 16.94 -1.45 16.27
C VAL A 54 16.01 -1.88 17.41
N HIS A 55 14.74 -2.17 17.08
CA HIS A 55 13.72 -2.57 18.04
C HIS A 55 13.28 -4.02 17.80
N ALA A 56 14.22 -4.90 17.45
CA ALA A 56 13.96 -6.32 17.26
C ALA A 56 13.23 -6.93 18.47
N ASP A 57 13.48 -6.45 19.69
CA ASP A 57 12.75 -6.90 20.89
C ASP A 57 11.24 -6.57 20.89
N ILE A 58 10.79 -5.61 20.08
CA ILE A 58 9.38 -5.27 19.88
C ILE A 58 8.83 -6.04 18.68
N TYR A 59 9.58 -6.10 17.58
CA TYR A 59 9.15 -6.72 16.33
C TYR A 59 9.22 -8.26 16.35
N ASP A 60 10.14 -8.86 17.10
CA ASP A 60 10.28 -10.31 17.27
C ASP A 60 9.31 -10.87 18.32
N LYS A 61 8.68 -10.01 19.13
CA LYS A 61 7.58 -10.44 19.98
C LYS A 61 6.44 -10.87 19.07
N PRO A 62 5.82 -12.04 19.29
CA PRO A 62 4.54 -12.35 18.68
C PRO A 62 3.55 -11.30 19.18
N SER A 63 3.36 -10.23 18.41
CA SER A 63 2.44 -9.16 18.75
C SER A 63 1.09 -9.80 19.05
N HIS A 64 0.52 -9.45 20.20
CA HIS A 64 -0.82 -9.83 20.62
C HIS A 64 -1.85 -9.27 19.63
N GLU A 65 -1.94 -9.84 18.42
CA GLU A 65 -2.96 -9.52 17.42
C GLU A 65 -2.97 -10.60 16.32
N LYS A 66 -3.08 -11.86 16.74
CA LYS A 66 -3.90 -12.86 16.03
C LYS A 66 -5.40 -12.45 16.10
N ARG A 67 -5.73 -11.19 15.82
CA ARG A 67 -7.09 -10.77 15.49
C ARG A 67 -7.17 -10.74 13.98
N ALA A 68 -7.51 -11.89 13.42
CA ALA A 68 -7.92 -12.11 12.03
C ALA A 68 -6.89 -11.76 10.94
N PHE A 69 -5.61 -11.99 11.19
CA PHE A 69 -4.62 -12.13 10.12
C PHE A 69 -4.03 -13.53 10.24
N ASP A 70 -4.63 -14.49 9.53
CA ASP A 70 -3.96 -15.76 9.28
C ASP A 70 -2.76 -15.45 8.39
N ILE A 71 -1.60 -15.31 9.02
CA ILE A 71 -0.30 -15.10 8.36
C ILE A 71 0.01 -16.26 7.39
N ASP A 72 -0.66 -17.40 7.54
CA ASP A 72 -0.56 -18.58 6.69
C ASP A 72 -1.39 -18.50 5.39
N ASN A 73 -2.37 -17.59 5.32
CA ASN A 73 -3.13 -17.30 4.11
C ASN A 73 -2.61 -15.99 3.50
N HIS A 74 -1.48 -16.08 2.79
CA HIS A 74 -0.84 -14.98 2.06
C HIS A 74 -1.73 -14.23 1.04
N GLU A 75 -3.00 -14.62 0.88
CA GLU A 75 -3.89 -14.11 -0.16
C GLU A 75 -4.83 -12.98 0.29
N ASN A 76 -5.16 -12.81 1.58
CA ASN A 76 -6.22 -11.85 1.97
C ASN A 76 -5.87 -10.96 3.17
N ASP A 77 -4.94 -10.04 2.95
CA ASP A 77 -4.65 -8.90 3.84
C ASP A 77 -5.77 -7.82 3.87
N LEU A 78 -6.91 -8.14 3.28
CA LEU A 78 -8.06 -7.26 3.13
C LEU A 78 -9.20 -7.81 3.98
N TYR A 79 -9.95 -6.89 4.59
CA TYR A 79 -11.19 -7.22 5.27
C TYR A 79 -12.15 -7.95 4.33
N GLU A 80 -12.92 -8.88 4.90
CA GLU A 80 -13.90 -9.67 4.16
C GLU A 80 -14.83 -8.78 3.32
N GLY A 81 -15.04 -9.16 2.05
CA GLY A 81 -15.86 -8.40 1.09
C GLY A 81 -15.19 -7.18 0.46
N CYS A 82 -14.02 -6.75 0.94
CA CYS A 82 -13.27 -5.65 0.35
C CYS A 82 -12.54 -6.08 -0.92
N ILE A 83 -12.77 -5.37 -2.04
CA ILE A 83 -12.12 -5.66 -3.34
C ILE A 83 -11.01 -4.67 -3.72
N CYS A 84 -10.35 -4.03 -2.73
CA CYS A 84 -9.30 -3.03 -2.99
C CYS A 84 -8.20 -3.55 -3.94
N ALA A 85 -7.78 -4.81 -3.82
CA ALA A 85 -6.79 -5.40 -4.71
C ALA A 85 -7.21 -5.39 -6.19
N LYS A 86 -8.49 -5.71 -6.47
CA LYS A 86 -9.04 -5.64 -7.83
C LYS A 86 -9.07 -4.20 -8.34
N ILE A 87 -9.36 -3.23 -7.46
CA ILE A 87 -9.37 -1.81 -7.81
C ILE A 87 -7.96 -1.29 -8.10
N LEU A 88 -6.98 -1.61 -7.25
CA LEU A 88 -5.58 -1.24 -7.42
C LEU A 88 -4.96 -1.83 -8.68
N THR A 89 -5.40 -3.04 -9.06
CA THR A 89 -4.97 -3.71 -10.31
C THR A 89 -5.85 -3.37 -11.51
N ALA A 90 -6.72 -2.38 -11.39
CA ALA A 90 -7.64 -1.92 -12.45
C ALA A 90 -8.55 -3.01 -13.04
N ARG A 91 -8.82 -4.08 -12.28
CA ARG A 91 -9.76 -5.16 -12.63
C ARG A 91 -11.20 -4.87 -12.17
N ALA A 92 -11.41 -3.81 -11.38
CA ALA A 92 -12.71 -3.33 -10.95
C ALA A 92 -12.68 -1.84 -10.63
N GLU A 93 -13.83 -1.16 -10.72
CA GLU A 93 -14.03 0.20 -10.23
C GLU A 93 -14.60 0.21 -8.80
N PRO A 94 -14.45 1.31 -8.03
CA PRO A 94 -15.08 1.45 -6.72
C PRO A 94 -16.60 1.21 -6.73
N SER A 95 -17.30 1.61 -7.78
CA SER A 95 -18.74 1.38 -7.99
C SER A 95 -19.13 -0.11 -8.04
N GLN A 96 -18.18 -0.99 -8.38
CA GLN A 96 -18.37 -2.44 -8.44
C GLN A 96 -18.06 -3.12 -7.10
N CYS A 97 -17.56 -2.37 -6.10
CA CYS A 97 -17.34 -2.88 -4.76
C CYS A 97 -18.66 -2.90 -3.99
N PRO A 98 -19.09 -4.06 -3.43
CA PRO A 98 -20.36 -4.16 -2.72
C PRO A 98 -20.41 -3.31 -1.44
N LEU A 99 -19.25 -2.93 -0.89
CA LEU A 99 -19.13 -2.14 0.33
C LEU A 99 -19.08 -0.63 0.06
N PHE A 100 -18.74 -0.20 -1.16
CA PHE A 100 -18.42 1.20 -1.48
C PHE A 100 -19.64 2.12 -1.30
N GLY A 101 -19.46 3.19 -0.54
CA GLY A 101 -20.50 4.18 -0.23
C GLY A 101 -21.64 3.67 0.64
N ARG A 102 -21.54 2.42 1.10
CA ARG A 102 -22.47 1.77 2.03
C ARG A 102 -21.75 1.55 3.36
N ARG A 103 -21.21 0.34 3.57
CA ARG A 103 -20.45 0.00 4.76
C ARG A 103 -19.05 0.62 4.77
N CYS A 104 -18.52 1.00 3.62
CA CYS A 104 -17.20 1.61 3.48
C CYS A 104 -17.37 3.06 3.00
N SER A 105 -17.10 4.01 3.89
CA SER A 105 -17.09 5.46 3.64
C SER A 105 -15.82 6.10 4.23
N PRO A 106 -15.52 7.38 3.96
CA PRO A 106 -14.40 8.08 4.60
C PRO A 106 -14.48 8.11 6.13
N GLU A 107 -15.70 8.19 6.70
CA GLU A 107 -15.95 8.24 8.14
C GLU A 107 -15.83 6.86 8.80
N ASP A 108 -16.19 5.79 8.07
CA ASP A 108 -16.10 4.40 8.52
C ASP A 108 -15.48 3.51 7.42
N PRO A 109 -14.15 3.61 7.21
CA PRO A 109 -13.49 2.95 6.11
C PRO A 109 -13.23 1.48 6.42
N VAL A 110 -13.64 0.60 5.50
CA VAL A 110 -13.31 -0.83 5.57
C VAL A 110 -11.94 -1.11 4.94
N GLY A 111 -11.65 -0.53 3.78
CA GLY A 111 -10.44 -0.84 3.01
C GLY A 111 -9.43 0.30 2.99
N PRO A 112 -8.12 0.01 2.77
CA PRO A 112 -7.09 1.05 2.71
C PRO A 112 -7.33 2.09 1.60
N CYS A 113 -7.95 1.68 0.48
CA CYS A 113 -8.27 2.61 -0.61
C CYS A 113 -9.33 3.66 -0.24
N MET A 114 -10.06 3.50 0.88
CA MET A 114 -10.99 4.50 1.42
C MET A 114 -10.34 5.38 2.51
N VAL A 115 -9.24 4.93 3.12
CA VAL A 115 -8.49 5.70 4.13
C VAL A 115 -7.51 6.68 3.47
N SER A 116 -6.78 6.22 2.46
CA SER A 116 -5.74 7.03 1.81
C SER A 116 -6.34 8.17 1.00
N LEU A 117 -5.76 9.37 1.12
CA LEU A 117 -6.09 10.52 0.27
C LEU A 117 -5.78 10.28 -1.21
N GLU A 118 -4.83 9.40 -1.50
CA GLU A 118 -4.50 8.95 -2.86
C GLU A 118 -5.34 7.73 -3.27
N GLY A 119 -6.11 7.15 -2.35
CA GLY A 119 -6.91 5.96 -2.58
C GLY A 119 -8.01 6.19 -3.62
N THR A 120 -8.11 5.27 -4.58
CA THR A 120 -9.12 5.34 -5.65
C THR A 120 -10.53 5.38 -5.07
N CYS A 121 -10.84 4.60 -4.03
CA CYS A 121 -12.16 4.61 -3.41
C CYS A 121 -12.45 5.95 -2.74
N TYR A 122 -11.52 6.49 -1.93
CA TYR A 122 -11.69 7.79 -1.29
C TYR A 122 -11.97 8.90 -2.31
N ASN A 123 -11.15 8.98 -3.36
CA ASN A 123 -11.32 10.00 -4.41
C ASN A 123 -12.60 9.79 -5.23
N TRP A 124 -12.99 8.55 -5.49
CA TRP A 124 -14.25 8.25 -6.15
C TRP A 124 -15.46 8.67 -5.29
N TYR A 125 -15.39 8.42 -3.98
CA TYR A 125 -16.41 8.85 -3.05
C TYR A 125 -16.52 10.38 -3.04
N LYS A 126 -15.38 11.06 -2.89
CA LYS A 126 -15.31 12.52 -2.81
C LYS A 126 -15.86 13.25 -4.03
N TYR A 127 -15.59 12.75 -5.24
CA TYR A 127 -15.85 13.50 -6.47
C TYR A 127 -16.90 12.89 -7.41
N LYS A 128 -17.13 11.58 -7.34
CA LYS A 128 -18.06 10.88 -8.25
C LYS A 128 -19.32 10.35 -7.56
N HIS A 129 -19.34 10.26 -6.23
CA HIS A 129 -20.54 9.80 -5.51
C HIS A 129 -21.67 10.84 -5.50
N ASN A 130 -21.39 12.13 -5.71
CA ASN A 130 -22.39 13.21 -5.73
C ASN A 130 -23.25 13.30 -7.01
N LYS A 131 -23.52 12.17 -7.68
CA LYS A 131 -24.57 12.09 -8.71
C LYS A 131 -25.68 11.15 -8.25
N GLY A 132 -26.54 11.62 -7.35
CA GLY A 132 -27.83 10.97 -7.04
C GLY A 132 -28.18 10.87 -5.55
N ILE A 133 -28.67 11.97 -4.98
CA ILE A 133 -30.02 11.95 -4.38
C ILE A 133 -30.98 12.18 -5.53
#